data_AF-A0A645GPL4-F1
#
_entry.id   AF-A0A645GPL4-F1
#
_cell.length_a   1.000
_cell.length_b   1.000
_cell.length_c   1.000
_cell.angle_alpha   90.00
_cell.angle_beta   90.00
_cell.angle_gamma   90.00
#
_symmetry.space_group_name_H-M   'P 1'
#
loop_
_entity.id
_entity.type
_entity.pdbx_description
1 polymer ?
#
loop_
_entity_poly.entity_id
_entity_poly.type
_entity_poly.pdbx_seq_one_letter_code
_entity_poly.pdbx_strand_id
1 'polypeptide(L)'
;MIKITGDVASVQSAIITGAHLAEQQDGLVAHKVIARPGEGILSRAMAATPAPVPAPATVSAPESVPAPIEEPETEVVVEESAPEAAPEDGIISCNLCLDPACKRQKGEPRSLCLHSGKRG
;
A
#
# COMPACT_ATOMS: atom_id res chain seq x y z
N MET A 1 -9.83 -18.03 9.16
CA MET A 1 -8.79 -17.01 8.92
C MET A 1 -7.86 -17.53 7.82
N ILE A 2 -7.71 -16.78 6.73
CA ILE A 2 -6.83 -17.12 5.60
C ILE A 2 -5.52 -16.35 5.75
N LYS A 3 -4.39 -16.98 5.41
CA LYS A 3 -3.06 -16.37 5.44
C LYS A 3 -2.35 -16.64 4.12
N ILE A 4 -1.74 -15.60 3.57
CA ILE A 4 -1.03 -15.65 2.29
C ILE A 4 0.32 -14.95 2.52
N THR A 5 1.39 -15.52 1.99
CA THR A 5 2.75 -14.98 2.06
C THR A 5 3.33 -14.87 0.66
N GLY A 6 4.03 -13.78 0.37
CA GLY A 6 4.62 -13.52 -0.93
C GLY A 6 5.29 -12.15 -0.95
N ASP A 7 5.65 -11.65 -2.12
CA ASP A 7 6.06 -10.27 -2.28
C ASP A 7 4.91 -9.30 -1.98
N VAL A 8 5.24 -8.05 -1.65
CA VAL A 8 4.26 -7.06 -1.19
C VAL A 8 3.19 -6.81 -2.26
N ALA A 9 3.55 -6.74 -3.53
CA ALA A 9 2.62 -6.43 -4.61
C ALA A 9 1.64 -7.57 -4.85
N SER A 10 2.14 -8.80 -4.96
CA SER A 10 1.33 -10.01 -5.14
C SER A 10 0.36 -10.23 -3.98
N VAL A 11 0.81 -10.07 -2.74
CA VAL A 11 -0.06 -10.21 -1.55
C VAL A 11 -1.13 -9.11 -1.53
N GLN A 12 -0.79 -7.87 -1.89
CA GLN A 12 -1.78 -6.79 -2.00
C GLN A 12 -2.85 -7.11 -3.03
N SER A 13 -2.45 -7.52 -4.24
CA SER A 13 -3.39 -7.87 -5.31
C SER A 13 -4.31 -9.02 -4.89
N ALA A 14 -3.75 -10.09 -4.34
CA ALA A 14 -4.52 -11.24 -3.87
C ALA A 14 -5.55 -10.85 -2.79
N ILE A 15 -5.16 -9.99 -1.85
CA ILE A 15 -6.04 -9.54 -0.76
C ILE A 15 -7.14 -8.62 -1.27
N ILE A 16 -6.83 -7.67 -2.18
CA ILE A 16 -7.83 -6.75 -2.73
C ILE A 16 -8.91 -7.53 -3.49
N THR A 17 -8.51 -8.42 -4.40
CA THR A 17 -9.44 -9.25 -5.16
C THR A 17 -10.26 -10.17 -4.25
N GLY A 18 -9.60 -10.83 -3.29
CA GLY A 18 -10.27 -11.72 -2.34
C GLY A 18 -11.23 -10.99 -1.39
N ALA A 19 -10.86 -9.80 -0.92
CA ALA A 19 -11.69 -8.97 -0.05
C ALA A 19 -12.96 -8.53 -0.77
N HIS A 20 -12.84 -8.03 -2.00
CA HIS A 20 -13.98 -7.63 -2.81
C HIS A 20 -14.97 -8.79 -3.07
N LEU A 21 -14.46 -10.00 -3.32
CA LEU A 21 -15.29 -11.19 -3.47
C LEU A 21 -15.98 -11.62 -2.16
N ALA A 22 -15.29 -11.47 -1.03
CA ALA A 22 -15.84 -11.78 0.28
C ALA A 22 -16.89 -10.75 0.73
N GLU A 23 -16.72 -9.47 0.37
CA GLU A 23 -17.69 -8.40 0.60
C GLU A 23 -19.00 -8.66 -0.15
N GLN A 24 -18.93 -9.07 -1.42
CA GLN A 24 -20.13 -9.42 -2.19
C GLN A 24 -20.96 -10.56 -1.59
N GLN A 25 -20.34 -11.40 -0.76
CA GLN A 25 -20.97 -12.54 -0.09
C GLN A 25 -21.24 -12.26 1.39
N ASP A 26 -21.12 -10.99 1.84
CA ASP A 26 -21.26 -10.56 3.24
C ASP A 26 -20.38 -11.38 4.22
N GLY A 27 -19.25 -11.91 3.72
CA GLY A 27 -18.35 -12.80 4.45
C GLY A 27 -17.07 -12.13 4.96
N LEU A 28 -16.86 -10.85 4.65
CA LEU A 28 -15.66 -10.12 5.06
C LEU A 28 -15.83 -9.48 6.44
N VAL A 29 -15.00 -9.90 7.39
CA VAL A 29 -14.88 -9.24 8.70
C VAL A 29 -13.74 -8.22 8.72
N ALA A 30 -12.56 -8.61 8.23
CA ALA A 30 -11.37 -7.76 8.17
C ALA A 30 -10.30 -8.34 7.24
N HIS A 31 -9.45 -7.48 6.69
CA HIS A 31 -8.22 -7.86 6.01
C HIS A 31 -7.04 -6.97 6.46
N LYS A 32 -5.82 -7.52 6.45
CA LYS A 32 -4.60 -6.76 6.76
C LYS A 32 -3.39 -7.32 6.03
N VAL A 33 -2.60 -6.43 5.44
CA VAL A 33 -1.29 -6.74 4.85
C VAL A 33 -0.18 -6.23 5.77
N ILE A 34 0.83 -7.06 5.99
CA ILE A 34 2.03 -6.73 6.77
C ILE A 34 3.23 -6.90 5.85
N ALA A 35 3.78 -5.78 5.35
CA ALA A 35 4.87 -5.82 4.36
C ALA A 35 6.17 -6.41 4.91
N ARG A 36 6.43 -6.22 6.22
CA ARG A 36 7.59 -6.75 6.93
C ARG A 36 7.14 -7.33 8.27
N PRO A 37 6.75 -8.61 8.30
CA PRO A 37 6.39 -9.27 9.54
C PRO A 37 7.60 -9.31 10.49
N GLY A 38 7.38 -8.99 11.77
CA GLY A 38 8.39 -9.21 12.81
C GLY A 38 8.71 -10.69 12.99
N GLU A 39 9.85 -11.00 13.59
CA GLU A 39 10.28 -12.38 13.76
C GLU A 39 9.30 -13.18 14.64
N GLY A 40 9.03 -14.44 14.26
CA GLY A 40 8.13 -15.33 15.00
C GLY A 40 6.62 -15.08 14.82
N ILE A 41 6.18 -14.00 14.17
CA ILE A 41 4.73 -13.73 14.03
C ILE A 41 4.02 -14.73 13.12
N LEU A 42 4.72 -15.23 12.09
CA LEU A 42 4.17 -16.24 11.17
C LEU A 42 4.08 -17.61 11.84
N SER A 43 5.03 -17.95 12.72
CA SER A 43 5.10 -19.23 13.42
C SER A 43 3.97 -19.43 14.42
N ARG A 44 3.50 -18.35 15.07
CA ARG A 44 2.39 -18.41 16.02
C ARG A 44 1.02 -18.51 15.33
N ALA A 45 0.98 -18.28 14.04
CA ALA A 45 -0.26 -18.15 13.32
C ALA A 45 -0.84 -19.54 13.03
N MET A 46 -1.70 -20.06 13.93
CA MET A 46 -2.37 -21.37 13.80
C MET A 46 -2.96 -21.63 12.41
N ALA A 47 -2.63 -22.79 11.84
CA ALA A 47 -3.18 -23.25 10.57
C ALA A 47 -4.68 -23.51 10.73
N ALA A 48 -5.50 -22.71 10.04
CA ALA A 48 -6.87 -23.11 9.79
C ALA A 48 -6.81 -24.10 8.63
N THR A 49 -7.29 -25.32 8.87
CA THR A 49 -7.46 -26.33 7.82
C THR A 49 -8.44 -25.76 6.79
N PRO A 50 -8.03 -25.54 5.52
CA PRO A 50 -8.97 -25.09 4.52
C PRO A 50 -10.03 -26.19 4.31
N ALA A 51 -11.31 -25.80 4.32
CA ALA A 51 -12.38 -26.67 3.85
C ALA A 51 -12.10 -27.07 2.39
N PRO A 52 -12.52 -28.26 1.95
CA PRO A 52 -12.23 -28.74 0.59
C PRO A 52 -12.82 -27.75 -0.42
N VAL A 53 -11.94 -27.14 -1.20
CA VAL A 53 -12.31 -26.35 -2.38
C VAL A 53 -12.92 -27.30 -3.41
N PRO A 54 -14.12 -27.04 -3.94
CA PRO A 54 -14.60 -27.75 -5.12
C PRO A 54 -13.62 -27.50 -6.27
N ALA A 55 -13.34 -28.55 -7.05
CA ALA A 55 -12.41 -28.51 -8.17
C ALA A 55 -12.74 -27.33 -9.11
N PRO A 56 -11.73 -26.59 -9.61
CA PRO A 56 -11.99 -25.51 -10.55
C PRO A 56 -12.63 -26.11 -11.81
N ALA A 57 -13.89 -25.76 -12.05
CA ALA A 57 -14.48 -25.92 -13.36
C ALA A 57 -13.62 -25.11 -14.33
N THR A 58 -13.10 -25.78 -15.34
CA THR A 58 -12.36 -25.21 -16.46
C THR A 58 -13.22 -24.11 -17.10
N VAL A 59 -12.97 -22.85 -16.74
CA VAL A 59 -13.47 -21.71 -17.50
C VAL A 59 -12.55 -21.60 -18.70
N SER A 60 -13.06 -22.02 -19.84
CA SER A 60 -12.47 -21.77 -21.15
C SER A 60 -12.04 -20.31 -21.25
N ALA A 61 -10.80 -20.11 -21.68
CA ALA A 61 -10.27 -18.81 -22.05
C ALA A 61 -11.25 -18.10 -23.00
N PRO A 62 -11.68 -16.85 -22.72
CA PRO A 62 -12.08 -15.98 -23.80
C PRO A 62 -10.82 -15.54 -24.53
N GLU A 63 -10.68 -16.14 -25.70
CA GLU A 63 -9.78 -15.80 -26.79
C GLU A 63 -9.74 -14.29 -27.04
N SER A 64 -8.52 -13.80 -27.22
CA SER A 64 -8.17 -12.44 -27.61
C SER A 64 -8.90 -12.02 -28.89
N VAL A 65 -9.65 -10.91 -28.82
CA VAL A 65 -9.98 -10.10 -29.99
C VAL A 65 -9.54 -8.65 -29.72
N PRO A 66 -8.47 -8.15 -30.38
CA PRO A 66 -8.06 -6.76 -30.27
C PRO A 66 -8.75 -5.92 -31.35
N ALA A 67 -9.47 -4.87 -30.98
CA ALA A 67 -9.94 -3.80 -31.87
C ALA A 67 -10.38 -2.57 -31.02
N PRO A 68 -10.45 -1.35 -31.57
CA PRO A 68 -9.32 -0.42 -31.68
C PRO A 68 -9.36 0.72 -30.65
N ILE A 69 -8.17 1.28 -30.44
CA ILE A 69 -7.85 2.52 -29.74
C ILE A 69 -8.66 3.67 -30.36
N GLU A 70 -9.52 4.31 -29.58
CA GLU A 70 -10.18 5.56 -29.91
C GLU A 70 -9.54 6.66 -29.04
N GLU A 71 -8.73 7.49 -29.67
CA GLU A 71 -8.18 8.72 -29.11
C GLU A 71 -9.26 9.80 -29.15
N PRO A 72 -9.65 10.41 -28.02
CA PRO A 72 -10.23 11.74 -28.05
C PRO A 72 -9.11 12.76 -27.85
N GLU A 73 -8.68 13.36 -28.97
CA GLU A 73 -8.03 14.66 -28.99
C GLU A 73 -8.93 15.65 -28.24
N THR A 74 -8.48 16.10 -27.06
CA THR A 74 -9.08 17.24 -26.37
C THR A 74 -7.97 18.21 -26.05
N GLU A 75 -7.77 19.13 -26.99
CA GLU A 75 -7.11 20.40 -26.74
C GLU A 75 -7.93 21.16 -25.69
N VAL A 76 -7.42 21.21 -24.46
CA VAL A 76 -7.86 22.19 -23.48
C VAL A 76 -6.63 22.94 -23.02
N VAL A 77 -6.46 24.12 -23.61
CA VAL A 77 -5.63 25.21 -23.13
C VAL A 77 -5.93 25.43 -21.66
N VAL A 78 -4.99 25.06 -20.79
CA VAL A 78 -5.03 25.47 -19.38
C VAL A 78 -4.07 26.62 -19.22
N GLU A 79 -4.70 27.78 -18.98
CA GLU A 79 -4.13 29.05 -18.57
C GLU A 79 -2.92 28.90 -17.65
N GLU A 80 -1.88 29.64 -18.01
CA GLU A 80 -0.82 30.07 -17.13
C GLU A 80 -1.43 30.83 -15.94
N SER A 81 -1.37 30.23 -14.75
CA SER A 81 -1.63 30.93 -13.50
C SER A 81 -0.35 31.01 -12.68
N ALA A 82 0.00 32.25 -12.35
CA ALA A 82 1.19 32.70 -11.66
C ALA A 82 1.33 32.12 -10.22
N PRO A 83 2.49 32.25 -9.56
CA PRO A 83 2.90 31.37 -8.48
C PRO A 83 2.16 31.68 -7.16
N GLU A 84 1.53 30.65 -6.60
CA GLU A 84 0.96 30.67 -5.26
C GLU A 84 2.09 30.65 -4.22
N ALA A 85 1.98 31.55 -3.25
CA ALA A 85 2.92 31.78 -2.18
C ALA A 85 3.10 30.54 -1.27
N ALA A 86 4.27 30.50 -0.61
CA ALA A 86 4.80 29.44 0.25
C ALA A 86 3.75 28.70 1.10
N PRO A 87 3.83 27.36 1.22
CA PRO A 87 3.17 26.68 2.33
C PRO A 87 3.90 27.06 3.62
N GLU A 88 3.21 27.78 4.52
CA GLU A 88 3.70 27.99 5.88
C GLU A 88 3.78 26.63 6.59
N ASP A 89 5.01 26.29 6.97
CA ASP A 89 5.43 24.99 7.46
C ASP A 89 4.67 24.53 8.72
N GLY A 90 3.75 23.58 8.54
CA GLY A 90 3.21 22.75 9.61
C GLY A 90 4.29 21.81 10.16
N ILE A 91 4.96 22.28 11.21
CA ILE A 91 6.21 21.78 11.82
C ILE A 91 6.21 20.25 12.07
N ILE A 92 6.79 19.49 11.14
CA ILE A 92 7.36 18.17 11.42
C ILE A 92 8.86 18.37 11.67
N SER A 93 9.21 18.63 12.92
CA SER A 93 10.53 19.07 13.37
C SER A 93 11.63 18.02 13.12
N CYS A 94 11.36 16.73 13.35
CA CYS A 94 12.23 15.60 13.03
C CYS A 94 11.57 14.24 13.36
N ASN A 95 11.34 13.37 12.38
CA ASN A 95 10.75 12.03 12.62
C ASN A 95 11.68 11.04 13.37
N LEU A 96 12.96 11.38 13.59
CA LEU A 96 13.89 10.49 14.31
C LEU A 96 13.83 10.72 15.82
N CYS A 97 13.78 11.98 16.24
CA CYS A 97 13.76 12.32 17.66
C CYS A 97 12.39 12.80 18.17
N LEU A 98 11.52 13.25 17.27
CA LEU A 98 10.19 13.81 17.59
C LEU A 98 10.26 15.01 18.54
N ASP A 99 11.38 15.72 18.57
CA ASP A 99 11.59 16.91 19.39
C ASP A 99 11.19 18.17 18.61
N PRO A 100 10.20 18.97 19.08
CA PRO A 100 9.76 20.20 18.42
C PRO A 100 10.86 21.25 18.21
N ALA A 101 11.91 21.26 19.05
CA ALA A 101 13.03 22.18 18.92
C ALA A 101 14.08 21.72 17.88
N CYS A 102 14.00 20.47 17.43
CA CYS A 102 14.89 19.95 16.40
C CYS A 102 14.52 20.53 15.04
N LYS A 103 15.46 21.13 14.32
CA LYS A 103 15.19 21.75 13.02
C LYS A 103 15.30 20.78 11.84
N ARG A 104 15.65 19.51 12.08
CA ARG A 104 15.96 18.54 11.03
C ARG A 104 14.72 17.98 10.34
N GLN A 105 14.51 18.35 9.08
CA GLN A 105 13.39 17.86 8.30
C GLN A 105 13.55 16.41 7.80
N LYS A 106 12.44 15.84 7.33
CA LYS A 106 12.42 14.50 6.72
C LYS A 106 13.17 14.53 5.38
N GLY A 107 14.22 13.73 5.27
CA GLY A 107 15.08 13.67 4.08
C GLY A 107 16.48 14.24 4.34
N GLU A 108 16.62 15.11 5.33
CA GLU A 108 17.91 15.64 5.75
C GLU A 108 18.75 14.60 6.51
N PRO A 109 20.09 14.68 6.39
CA PRO A 109 21.00 13.73 7.01
C PRO A 109 20.81 13.66 8.53
N ARG A 110 21.05 12.47 9.10
CA ARG A 110 20.87 12.23 10.54
C ARG A 110 21.79 13.10 11.41
N SER A 111 22.90 13.59 10.87
CA SER A 111 23.87 14.46 11.56
C SER A 111 23.30 15.83 11.94
N LEU A 112 22.22 16.29 11.30
CA LEU A 112 21.56 17.56 11.61
C LEU A 112 20.55 17.44 12.76
N CYS A 113 20.32 16.23 13.28
CA CYS A 113 19.46 16.03 14.44
C CYS A 113 20.15 16.54 15.71
N LEU A 114 19.43 17.25 16.58
CA LEU A 114 19.97 17.62 17.91
C LEU A 114 20.37 16.41 18.76
N HIS A 115 19.90 15.21 18.40
CA HIS A 115 20.09 13.96 19.14
C HIS A 115 20.93 12.90 18.39
N SER A 116 21.70 13.27 17.36
CA SER A 116 22.43 12.34 16.48
C SER A 116 23.38 11.33 17.17
N GLY A 117 23.73 11.53 18.44
CA GLY A 117 24.60 10.62 19.21
C GLY A 117 23.95 9.88 20.37
N LYS A 118 22.64 10.06 20.62
CA LYS A 118 21.95 9.46 21.79
C LYS A 118 21.00 8.31 21.43
N ARG A 119 20.65 8.17 20.15
CA ARG A 119 19.77 7.11 19.66
C ARG A 119 20.44 6.46 18.44
N GLY A 120 21.19 5.40 18.70
CA GLY A 120 21.76 4.47 17.72
C GLY A 120 21.25 3.08 18.02
#